data_AF-A0A2S9G6K1-F1
#
_entry.id   AF-A0A2S9G6K1-F1
#
_cell.length_a   1.000
_cell.length_b   1.000
_cell.length_c   1.000
_cell.angle_alpha   90.00
_cell.angle_beta   90.00
_cell.angle_gamma   90.00
#
_symmetry.space_group_name_H-M   'P 1'
#
loop_
_entity.id
_entity.type
_entity.pdbx_description
1 polymer ?
#
loop_
_entity_poly.entity_id
_entity_poly.type
_entity_poly.pdbx_seq_one_letter_code
_entity_poly.pdbx_strand_id
1 'polypeptide(L)'
;IWYCGGHGTCLSDYNDGELVIDRTLAWLDRYVKGNENVETGPKFEYVDQNGVWYGDDEYPTTPSTPVVAERTDDRTIAYIPFIGG
;
A
#
# COMPACT_ATOMS: atom_id res chain seq x y z
N ILE A 1 0.43 3.98 3.38
CA ILE A 1 0.97 2.88 4.23
C ILE A 1 1.94 2.05 3.39
N TRP A 2 3.18 1.86 3.83
CA TRP A 2 4.09 0.92 3.15
C TRP A 2 3.71 -0.50 3.54
N TYR A 3 3.32 -1.30 2.56
CA TYR A 3 3.00 -2.71 2.75
C TYR A 3 3.53 -3.49 1.56
N CYS A 4 4.68 -4.13 1.75
CA CYS A 4 5.13 -5.21 0.89
C CYS A 4 4.91 -6.53 1.63
N GLY A 5 3.67 -7.02 1.61
CA GLY A 5 3.30 -8.30 2.23
C GLY A 5 2.34 -9.07 1.33
N GLY A 6 2.56 -10.37 1.16
CA GLY A 6 1.70 -11.19 0.31
C GLY A 6 2.40 -12.43 -0.18
N HIS A 7 3.01 -12.41 -1.36
CA HIS A 7 3.48 -13.63 -2.03
C HIS A 7 4.62 -13.40 -3.04
N GLY A 8 5.52 -12.43 -2.79
CA GLY A 8 6.65 -12.15 -3.69
C GLY A 8 7.83 -11.53 -2.96
N THR A 9 9.05 -11.71 -3.49
CA THR A 9 10.21 -10.93 -3.05
C THR A 9 9.90 -9.46 -3.28
N CYS A 10 9.96 -8.66 -2.21
CA CYS A 10 9.94 -7.21 -2.33
C CYS A 10 11.13 -6.80 -3.18
N LEU A 11 10.88 -6.37 -4.41
CA LEU A 11 11.87 -5.70 -5.24
C LEU A 11 12.15 -4.27 -4.74
N SER A 12 11.42 -3.84 -3.69
CA SER A 12 11.37 -2.46 -3.25
C SER A 12 12.64 -1.99 -2.56
N ASP A 13 13.04 -0.79 -2.94
CA ASP A 13 13.92 0.07 -2.17
C ASP A 13 13.42 0.24 -0.72
N TYR A 14 14.35 0.63 0.16
CA TYR A 14 14.11 0.85 1.58
C TYR A 14 12.97 1.86 1.79
N ASN A 15 12.01 1.50 2.64
CA ASN A 15 11.02 2.45 3.16
C ASN A 15 11.52 3.04 4.48
N ASP A 16 11.72 4.35 4.50
CA ASP A 16 12.15 5.11 5.68
C ASP A 16 11.05 5.29 6.74
N GLY A 17 9.79 5.04 6.38
CA GLY A 17 8.64 5.17 7.28
C GLY A 17 8.26 6.61 7.62
N GLU A 18 8.94 7.62 7.07
CA GLU A 18 8.70 9.03 7.38
C GLU A 18 7.26 9.43 7.04
N LEU A 19 6.75 8.98 5.89
CA LEU A 19 5.38 9.25 5.47
C LEU A 19 4.35 8.80 6.52
N VAL A 20 4.52 7.61 7.10
CA VAL A 20 3.56 7.08 8.08
C VAL A 20 3.59 7.90 9.36
N ILE A 21 4.78 8.32 9.80
CA ILE A 21 4.94 9.19 10.97
C ILE A 21 4.26 10.53 10.70
N ASP A 22 4.57 11.17 9.56
CA ASP A 22 4.01 12.47 9.18
C ASP A 22 2.48 12.44 9.10
N ARG A 23 1.90 11.41 8.46
CA ARG A 23 0.45 11.25 8.37
C ARG A 23 -0.20 11.04 9.73
N THR A 24 0.46 10.27 10.60
CA THR A 24 -0.02 10.05 11.97
C THR A 24 -0.01 11.35 12.77
N LEU A 25 1.07 12.13 12.70
CA LEU A 25 1.18 13.40 13.40
C LEU A 25 0.18 14.44 12.87
N ALA A 26 -0.01 14.51 11.55
CA ALA A 26 -1.00 15.39 10.93
C ALA A 26 -2.43 15.02 11.37
N TRP A 27 -2.75 13.72 11.42
CA TRP A 27 -4.04 13.25 11.92
C TRP A 27 -4.27 13.64 13.39
N LEU A 28 -3.26 13.45 14.24
CA LEU A 28 -3.33 13.86 15.64
C LEU A 28 -3.50 15.38 15.78
N ASP A 29 -2.78 16.19 15.00
CA ASP A 29 -2.92 17.65 15.03
C ASP A 29 -4.31 18.10 14.60
N ARG A 30 -4.86 17.50 13.55
CA ARG A 30 -6.21 17.83 13.09
C ARG A 30 -7.28 17.42 14.10
N TYR A 31 -7.31 16.15 14.49
CA TYR A 31 -8.46 15.58 15.20
C TYR A 31 -8.33 15.59 16.72
N VAL A 32 -7.11 15.48 17.25
CA VAL A 32 -6.88 15.46 18.71
C VAL A 32 -6.62 16.88 19.22
N LYS A 33 -5.84 17.69 18.49
CA LYS A 33 -5.61 19.10 18.86
C LYS A 33 -6.69 20.06 18.32
N GLY A 34 -7.52 19.62 17.38
CA GLY A 34 -8.61 20.42 16.82
C GLY A 34 -8.15 21.46 15.79
N ASN A 35 -6.99 21.26 15.15
CA ASN A 35 -6.46 22.19 14.15
C ASN A 35 -7.05 21.88 12.76
N GLU A 36 -8.14 22.55 12.40
CA GLU A 36 -8.85 22.33 11.12
C GLU A 36 -8.05 22.76 9.87
N ASN A 37 -6.94 23.48 10.04
CA ASN A 37 -6.09 23.93 8.94
C ASN A 37 -5.04 22.90 8.50
N VAL A 38 -5.01 21.72 9.14
CA VAL A 38 -4.06 20.65 8.82
C VAL A 38 -4.69 19.66 7.88
N GLU A 39 -4.03 19.44 6.75
CA GLU A 39 -4.35 18.36 5.82
C GLU A 39 -3.77 17.04 6.34
N THR A 40 -4.58 15.98 6.35
CA THR A 40 -4.15 14.64 6.80
C THR A 40 -3.62 13.77 5.67
N GLY A 41 -3.49 14.33 4.47
CA GLY A 41 -3.18 13.59 3.25
C GLY A 41 -4.44 13.13 2.52
N PRO A 42 -4.25 12.46 1.37
CA PRO A 42 -5.34 11.99 0.52
C PRO A 42 -6.12 10.83 1.16
N LYS A 43 -7.29 10.50 0.60
CA LYS A 43 -8.19 9.48 1.16
C LYS A 43 -7.65 8.06 1.02
N PHE A 44 -6.79 7.82 0.03
CA PHE A 44 -6.11 6.56 -0.20
C PHE A 44 -4.63 6.81 -0.56
N GLU A 45 -3.72 6.05 0.03
CA GLU A 45 -2.27 6.12 -0.22
C GLU A 45 -1.66 4.73 -0.29
N TYR A 46 -0.84 4.49 -1.31
CA TYR A 46 -0.08 3.25 -1.47
C TYR A 46 1.34 3.52 -1.98
N VAL A 47 2.18 2.49 -1.90
CA VAL A 47 3.55 2.50 -2.44
C VAL A 47 3.64 1.37 -3.46
N ASP A 48 4.31 1.62 -4.58
CA ASP A 48 4.58 0.58 -5.55
C ASP A 48 5.82 -0.25 -5.19
N GLN A 49 6.11 -1.27 -5.99
CA GLN A 49 7.28 -2.13 -5.82
C GLN A 49 8.63 -1.43 -6.02
N ASN A 50 8.64 -0.18 -6.49
CA ASN A 50 9.85 0.64 -6.69
C ASN A 50 9.99 1.70 -5.57
N GLY A 51 9.17 1.63 -4.52
CA GLY A 51 9.19 2.63 -3.45
C GLY A 51 8.56 3.97 -3.84
N VAL A 52 7.87 4.05 -4.98
CA VAL A 52 7.20 5.28 -5.41
C VAL A 52 5.85 5.39 -4.70
N TRP A 53 5.61 6.55 -4.11
CA TRP A 53 4.38 6.87 -3.39
C TRP A 53 3.31 7.41 -4.32
N TYR A 54 2.09 6.93 -4.12
CA TYR A 54 0.90 7.35 -4.84
C TYR A 54 -0.23 7.64 -3.86
N GLY A 55 -1.05 8.65 -4.17
CA GLY A 55 -2.20 9.04 -3.37
C GLY A 55 -3.37 9.47 -4.25
N ASP A 56 -4.59 9.25 -3.75
CA ASP A 56 -5.83 9.63 -4.41
C ASP A 56 -6.84 10.20 -3.39
N ASP A 57 -7.45 11.34 -3.75
CA ASP A 57 -8.47 12.02 -2.95
C ASP A 57 -9.87 11.37 -3.12
N GLU A 58 -10.02 10.45 -4.05
CA GLU A 58 -11.21 9.65 -4.28
C GLU A 58 -11.07 8.25 -3.66
N TYR A 59 -11.87 7.97 -2.63
CA TYR A 59 -12.04 6.64 -2.10
C TYR A 59 -13.47 6.45 -1.57
N PRO A 60 -14.16 5.34 -1.92
CA PRO A 60 -13.74 4.32 -2.89
C PRO A 60 -13.68 4.88 -4.33
N THR A 61 -12.81 4.34 -5.17
CA THR A 61 -12.70 4.75 -6.58
C THR A 61 -13.96 4.38 -7.36
N THR A 62 -14.27 5.17 -8.39
CA THR A 62 -15.28 4.84 -9.39
C THR A 62 -14.98 3.47 -10.03
N PRO A 63 -15.88 2.47 -9.90
CA PRO A 63 -15.66 1.16 -10.48
C PRO A 63 -15.50 1.22 -12.00
N SER A 64 -14.49 0.53 -12.52
CA SER A 64 -14.25 0.38 -13.95
C SER A 64 -14.57 -1.03 -14.44
N THR A 65 -14.53 -1.24 -15.76
CA THR A 65 -14.68 -2.58 -16.34
C THR A 65 -13.60 -3.51 -15.80
N PRO A 66 -13.95 -4.62 -15.12
CA PRO A 66 -12.96 -5.53 -14.56
C PRO A 66 -12.07 -6.15 -15.64
N VAL A 67 -10.77 -6.29 -15.33
CA VAL A 67 -9.88 -7.13 -16.13
C VAL A 67 -10.14 -8.58 -15.73
N VAL A 68 -10.65 -9.37 -16.67
CA VAL A 68 -10.84 -10.82 -16.50
C VAL A 68 -9.71 -11.53 -17.21
N ALA A 69 -8.89 -12.25 -16.45
CA ALA A 69 -7.86 -13.13 -16.97
C ALA A 69 -8.12 -14.54 -16.44
N GLU A 70 -8.28 -15.48 -17.35
CA GLU A 70 -8.39 -16.90 -17.04
C GLU A 70 -7.28 -17.64 -17.76
N ARG A 71 -6.76 -18.67 -17.09
CA ARG A 71 -5.83 -19.61 -17.70
C ARG A 71 -6.46 -20.99 -17.70
N THR A 72 -6.53 -21.62 -18.88
CA THR A 72 -7.25 -22.87 -19.11
C THR A 72 -6.37 -24.13 -19.06
N ASP A 73 -5.05 -23.97 -18.91
CA ASP A 73 -4.10 -25.07 -18.71
C ASP A 73 -3.72 -25.22 -17.23
N ASP A 74 -3.39 -26.44 -16.79
CA ASP A 74 -2.93 -26.74 -15.43
C ASP A 74 -1.46 -26.33 -15.24
N ARG A 75 -1.13 -25.61 -14.15
CA ARG A 75 0.27 -25.42 -13.67
C ARG A 75 0.36 -25.89 -12.24
N THR A 76 1.51 -26.48 -11.90
CA THR A 76 1.88 -26.78 -10.52
C THR A 76 2.83 -25.68 -10.02
N ILE A 77 2.47 -25.00 -8.94
CA ILE A 77 3.43 -24.21 -8.16
C ILE A 77 4.16 -25.20 -7.26
N ALA A 78 5.46 -25.39 -7.49
CA ALA A 78 6.27 -26.21 -6.60
C ALA A 78 6.37 -25.51 -5.24
N TYR A 79 5.71 -26.05 -4.22
CA TYR A 79 5.91 -25.64 -2.84
C TYR A 79 7.18 -26.33 -2.31
N ILE A 80 8.28 -25.60 -2.23
CA ILE A 80 9.51 -26.08 -1.60
C ILE A 80 9.52 -25.53 -0.16
N PRO A 81 9.21 -26.33 0.87
CA PRO A 81 9.36 -25.88 2.24
C PRO A 81 10.85 -25.62 2.50
N PHE A 82 11.19 -24.39 2.89
CA PHE A 82 12.52 -24.05 3.38
C PHE A 82 12.78 -24.87 4.66
N ILE A 83 13.75 -25.78 4.61
CA ILE A 83 14.32 -26.44 5.79
C ILE A 83 15.49 -25.55 6.25
N GLY A 84 15.30 -24.77 7.31
CA GLY A 84 16.40 -24.01 7.92
C GLY A 84 15.91 -22.96 8.90
N GLY A 85 15.94 -23.29 10.19
CA GLY A 85 15.80 -22.35 11.31
C GLY A 85 17.10 -21.72 11.73
#